data_AF-A0A497FMU1-F1
#
_entry.id   AF-A0A497FMU1-F1
#
_cell.length_a   1.000
_cell.length_b   1.000
_cell.length_c   1.000
_cell.angle_alpha   90.00
_cell.angle_beta   90.00
_cell.angle_gamma   90.00
#
_symmetry.space_group_name_H-M   'P 1'
#
loop_
_entity.id
_entity.type
_entity.pdbx_description
1 polymer ?
#
loop_
_entity_poly.entity_id
_entity_poly.type
_entity_poly.pdbx_seq_one_letter_code
_entity_poly.pdbx_strand_id
1 'polypeptide(L)'
;MATRSRVVYALRKAAKQAGVNTHVYPHLLRHSRATELYGKLSEKEMMLWFGWRKRDMIDVYARIKMEEVHAKYMALYNRVSEPSEKPLHTRIILCPYCNAKNSEITLFYWKCGRSLKRPAEPSLPAADNEVLRIFEILARKLEENPDFLRKILRRKG
;
A
#
# COMPACT_ATOMS: atom_id res chain seq x y z
N MET A 1 16.48 20.41 -44.58
CA MET A 1 15.21 20.73 -43.89
C MET A 1 14.17 19.68 -44.26
N ALA A 2 13.73 18.82 -43.33
CA ALA A 2 12.66 17.87 -43.61
C ALA A 2 11.33 18.62 -43.76
N THR A 3 10.73 18.56 -44.95
CA THR A 3 9.42 19.13 -45.24
C THR A 3 8.41 18.55 -44.25
N ARG A 4 7.59 19.42 -43.63
CA ARG A 4 6.61 19.12 -42.55
C ARG A 4 5.77 17.84 -42.79
N SER A 5 5.58 17.47 -44.05
CA SER A 5 4.90 16.25 -44.52
C SER A 5 5.66 14.93 -44.26
N ARG A 6 6.99 14.89 -44.37
CA ARG A 6 7.79 13.65 -44.22
C ARG A 6 7.78 13.13 -42.79
N VAL A 7 7.84 14.03 -41.80
CA VAL A 7 7.77 13.67 -40.37
C VAL A 7 6.41 13.06 -40.05
N VAL A 8 5.32 13.68 -40.51
CA VAL A 8 3.97 13.14 -40.30
C VAL A 8 3.81 11.78 -40.96
N TYR A 9 4.35 11.60 -42.18
CA TYR A 9 4.33 10.31 -42.86
C TYR A 9 5.09 9.22 -42.09
N ALA A 10 6.30 9.54 -41.61
CA ALA A 10 7.10 8.62 -40.80
C ALA A 10 6.37 8.22 -39.51
N LEU A 11 5.76 9.19 -38.81
CA LEU A 11 4.96 8.94 -37.61
C LEU A 11 3.76 8.03 -37.89
N ARG A 12 3.03 8.26 -38.99
CA ARG A 12 1.90 7.42 -39.39
C ARG A 12 2.33 5.98 -39.69
N LYS A 13 3.46 5.81 -40.40
CA LYS A 13 4.01 4.48 -40.69
C LYS A 13 4.40 3.75 -39.41
N ALA A 14 5.10 4.44 -38.50
CA ALA A 14 5.49 3.88 -37.20
C ALA A 14 4.26 3.51 -36.35
N ALA A 15 3.24 4.37 -36.31
CA ALA A 15 1.99 4.09 -35.59
C ALA A 15 1.28 2.83 -36.13
N LYS A 16 1.21 2.67 -37.46
CA LYS A 16 0.65 1.47 -38.10
C LYS A 16 1.44 0.21 -37.75
N GLN A 17 2.77 0.28 -37.76
CA GLN A 17 3.63 -0.85 -37.39
C GLN A 17 3.50 -1.22 -35.91
N ALA A 18 3.27 -0.24 -35.04
CA ALA A 18 3.04 -0.44 -33.61
C ALA A 18 1.60 -0.86 -33.26
N GLY A 19 0.70 -1.02 -34.25
CA GLY A 19 -0.71 -1.36 -34.02
C GLY A 19 -1.52 -0.25 -33.34
N VAL A 20 -1.07 1.00 -33.40
CA VAL A 20 -1.78 2.14 -32.83
C VAL A 20 -2.86 2.62 -33.81
N ASN A 21 -4.12 2.47 -33.42
CA ASN A 21 -5.28 2.85 -34.24
C ASN A 21 -5.59 4.36 -34.23
N THR A 22 -4.96 5.10 -33.32
CA THR A 22 -5.18 6.56 -33.17
C THR A 22 -4.38 7.35 -34.20
N HIS A 23 -4.92 8.49 -34.63
CA HIS A 23 -4.20 9.41 -35.50
C HIS A 23 -2.98 10.04 -34.79
N VAL A 24 -1.76 9.58 -35.10
CA VAL A 24 -0.52 10.11 -34.50
C VAL A 24 0.03 11.29 -35.29
N TYR A 25 0.21 12.43 -34.61
CA TYR A 25 0.81 13.64 -35.16
C TYR A 25 1.67 14.35 -34.08
N PRO A 26 2.60 15.24 -34.44
CA PRO A 26 3.57 15.81 -33.51
C PRO A 26 2.96 16.49 -32.27
N HIS A 27 1.85 17.22 -32.44
CA HIS A 27 1.19 17.89 -31.32
C HIS A 27 0.56 16.89 -30.34
N LEU A 28 -0.01 15.77 -30.83
CA LEU A 28 -0.50 14.71 -29.97
C LEU A 28 0.61 14.12 -29.11
N LEU A 29 1.76 13.77 -29.71
CA LEU A 29 2.90 13.21 -28.98
C LEU A 29 3.42 14.16 -27.90
N ARG A 30 3.51 15.45 -28.24
CA ARG A 30 3.90 16.48 -27.30
C ARG A 30 2.90 16.60 -26.15
N HIS A 31 1.60 16.56 -26.45
CA HIS A 31 0.55 16.61 -25.45
C HIS A 31 0.61 15.40 -24.52
N SER A 32 0.69 14.18 -25.07
CA SER A 32 0.83 12.95 -24.30
C SER A 32 2.05 12.97 -23.37
N ARG A 33 3.21 13.46 -23.86
CA ARG A 33 4.41 13.56 -23.04
C ARG A 33 4.28 14.62 -21.93
N ALA A 34 3.59 15.73 -22.20
CA ALA A 34 3.32 16.75 -21.20
C ALA A 34 2.37 16.23 -20.10
N THR A 35 1.32 15.50 -20.47
CA THR A 35 0.44 14.82 -19.50
C THR A 35 1.21 13.81 -18.65
N GLU A 36 2.11 13.03 -19.24
CA GLU A 36 2.91 12.01 -18.52
C GLU A 36 3.89 12.61 -17.49
N LEU A 37 4.42 13.80 -17.78
CA LEU A 37 5.36 14.52 -16.92
C LEU A 37 4.68 15.46 -15.93
N TYR A 38 3.40 15.76 -16.13
CA TYR A 38 2.64 16.59 -15.21
C TYR A 38 2.56 15.92 -13.82
N GLY A 39 2.88 16.67 -12.78
CA GLY A 39 2.97 16.17 -11.40
C GLY A 39 4.30 15.49 -11.04
N LYS A 40 5.12 15.10 -12.02
CA LYS A 40 6.51 14.62 -11.82
C LYS A 40 7.52 15.77 -11.87
N LEU A 41 7.25 16.75 -12.73
CA LEU A 41 8.01 18.00 -12.83
C LEU A 41 7.22 19.16 -12.22
N SER A 42 7.94 20.13 -11.66
CA SER A 42 7.36 21.42 -11.30
C SER A 42 6.96 22.21 -12.55
N GLU A 43 6.07 23.18 -12.37
CA GLU A 43 5.57 24.01 -13.48
C GLU A 43 6.68 24.73 -14.25
N LYS A 44 7.68 25.28 -13.54
CA LYS A 44 8.81 25.97 -14.16
C LYS A 44 9.70 25.01 -14.96
N GLU A 45 9.93 23.81 -14.44
CA GLU A 45 10.68 22.77 -15.16
C GLU A 45 9.93 22.33 -16.41
N MET A 46 8.60 22.19 -16.34
CA MET A 46 7.79 21.92 -17.54
C MET A 46 7.92 23.04 -18.58
N MET A 47 7.88 24.31 -18.15
CA MET A 47 8.06 25.44 -19.07
C MET A 47 9.41 25.40 -19.78
N LEU A 48 10.49 25.10 -19.04
CA LEU A 48 11.83 24.97 -19.61
C LEU A 48 11.93 23.77 -20.55
N TRP A 49 11.47 22.60 -20.11
CA TRP A 49 11.56 21.35 -20.85
C TRP A 49 10.79 21.40 -22.17
N PHE A 50 9.59 21.95 -22.14
CA PHE A 50 8.75 22.07 -23.32
C PHE A 50 9.05 23.36 -24.12
N GLY A 51 9.73 24.35 -23.55
CA GLY A 51 9.97 25.64 -24.20
C GLY A 51 8.70 26.51 -24.26
N TRP A 52 7.85 26.43 -23.24
CA TRP A 52 6.67 27.27 -23.12
C TRP A 52 7.04 28.63 -22.52
N ARG A 53 6.63 29.71 -23.19
CA ARG A 53 6.83 31.08 -22.69
C ARG A 53 5.79 31.49 -21.65
N LYS A 54 4.55 31.01 -21.81
CA LYS A 54 3.41 31.34 -20.96
C LYS A 54 2.95 30.12 -20.18
N ARG A 55 2.34 30.39 -19.03
CA ARG A 55 1.76 29.37 -18.14
C ARG A 55 0.47 28.75 -18.70
N ASP A 56 -0.21 29.42 -19.63
CA ASP A 56 -1.47 28.97 -20.24
C ASP A 56 -1.41 27.52 -20.78
N MET A 57 -0.22 27.05 -21.17
CA MET A 57 -0.02 25.66 -21.61
C MET A 57 -0.07 24.62 -20.49
N ILE A 58 0.20 25.01 -19.24
CA ILE A 58 0.14 24.14 -18.05
C ILE A 58 -1.32 23.89 -17.67
N ASP A 59 -2.18 24.90 -17.81
CA ASP A 59 -3.59 24.84 -17.43
C ASP A 59 -4.34 23.72 -18.18
N VAL A 60 -3.88 23.39 -19.40
CA VAL A 60 -4.38 22.26 -20.19
C VAL A 60 -4.28 20.92 -19.43
N TYR A 61 -3.27 20.76 -18.57
CA TYR A 61 -2.98 19.55 -17.80
C TYR A 61 -3.36 19.66 -16.32
N ALA A 62 -3.64 20.87 -15.83
CA ALA A 62 -3.79 21.18 -14.41
C ALA A 62 -5.15 20.76 -13.83
N ARG A 63 -5.47 19.47 -13.90
CA ARG A 63 -6.64 18.88 -13.24
C ARG A 63 -6.25 18.35 -11.88
N ILE A 64 -6.31 19.21 -10.86
CA ILE A 64 -6.00 18.85 -9.49
C ILE A 64 -7.32 18.61 -8.72
N LYS A 65 -7.40 17.50 -8.00
CA LYS A 65 -8.49 17.22 -7.07
C LYS A 65 -8.15 17.70 -5.67
N MET A 66 -9.15 18.11 -4.90
CA MET A 66 -8.91 18.65 -3.55
C MET A 66 -8.31 17.59 -2.60
N GLU A 67 -8.64 16.32 -2.79
CA GLU A 67 -8.11 15.20 -2.02
C GLU A 67 -6.59 15.04 -2.20
N GLU A 68 -6.08 15.28 -3.41
CA GLU A 68 -4.64 15.21 -3.70
C GLU A 68 -3.90 16.39 -3.05
N VAL A 69 -4.52 17.56 -3.00
CA VAL A 69 -3.98 18.73 -2.29
C VAL A 69 -3.91 18.44 -0.80
N HIS A 70 -4.98 17.89 -0.21
CA HIS A 70 -5.02 17.49 1.19
C HIS A 70 -3.96 16.44 1.52
N ALA A 71 -3.78 15.42 0.68
CA ALA A 71 -2.77 14.40 0.88
C ALA A 71 -1.35 15.00 0.88
N LYS A 72 -1.02 15.87 -0.09
CA LYS A 72 0.26 16.57 -0.15
C LYS A 72 0.48 17.48 1.06
N TYR A 73 -0.55 18.23 1.46
CA TYR A 73 -0.50 19.08 2.64
C TYR A 73 -0.23 18.27 3.91
N MET A 74 -0.95 17.17 4.12
CA MET A 74 -0.74 16.30 5.29
C MET A 74 0.63 15.62 5.28
N ALA A 75 1.16 15.28 4.11
CA ALA A 75 2.51 14.74 3.95
C ALA A 75 3.60 15.73 4.39
N LEU A 76 3.44 17.04 4.10
CA LEU A 76 4.38 18.07 4.56
C LEU A 76 4.48 18.15 6.09
N TYR A 77 3.36 17.87 6.78
CA TYR A 77 3.29 17.92 8.24
C TYR A 77 3.45 16.55 8.91
N ASN A 78 3.92 15.53 8.18
CA ASN A 78 4.12 14.15 8.68
C ASN A 78 2.86 13.51 9.30
N ARG A 79 1.65 13.95 8.90
CA ARG A 79 0.39 13.47 9.49
C ARG A 79 -0.28 12.33 8.72
N VAL A 80 0.28 11.92 7.58
CA VAL A 80 -0.17 10.75 6.84
C VAL A 80 1.06 10.00 6.31
N SER A 81 1.13 8.72 6.66
CA SER A 81 2.05 7.73 6.08
C SER A 81 1.90 7.71 4.56
N GLU A 82 3.01 7.52 3.84
CA GLU A 82 2.99 7.35 2.38
C GLU A 82 1.79 6.51 1.95
N PRO A 83 1.07 6.88 0.87
CA PRO A 83 -0.01 6.04 0.36
C PRO A 83 0.64 4.71 0.01
N SER A 84 0.52 3.75 0.91
CA SER A 84 1.21 2.51 0.74
C SER A 84 0.49 1.83 -0.40
N GLU A 85 1.09 1.85 -1.59
CA GLU A 85 0.87 0.85 -2.62
C GLU A 85 1.35 -0.52 -2.09
N LYS A 86 0.98 -0.88 -0.86
CA LYS A 86 1.09 -2.25 -0.42
C LYS A 86 0.12 -2.99 -1.32
N PRO A 87 0.62 -3.89 -2.18
CA PRO A 87 -0.27 -4.70 -2.99
C PRO A 87 -1.27 -5.33 -2.02
N LEU A 88 -2.57 -5.20 -2.32
CA LEU A 88 -3.62 -5.95 -1.66
C LEU A 88 -3.09 -7.37 -1.49
N HIS A 89 -2.89 -7.80 -0.24
CA HIS A 89 -2.26 -9.07 0.12
C HIS A 89 -3.08 -10.22 -0.45
N THR A 90 -2.78 -10.58 -1.69
CA THR A 90 -3.56 -11.48 -2.56
C THR A 90 -2.95 -12.88 -2.60
N ARG A 91 -1.80 -13.07 -1.97
CA ARG A 91 -1.17 -14.39 -1.86
C ARG A 91 -1.94 -15.23 -0.84
N ILE A 92 -2.45 -16.36 -1.33
CA ILE A 92 -3.06 -17.40 -0.51
C ILE A 92 -1.96 -18.38 -0.10
N ILE A 93 -1.83 -18.63 1.19
CA ILE A 93 -0.92 -19.61 1.77
C ILE A 93 -1.73 -20.81 2.24
N LEU A 94 -1.24 -22.01 1.93
CA LEU A 94 -1.81 -23.26 2.42
C LEU A 94 -1.14 -23.65 3.74
N CYS A 95 -1.94 -24.03 4.73
CA CYS A 95 -1.40 -24.59 5.96
C CYS A 95 -0.72 -25.94 5.69
N PRO A 96 0.55 -26.15 6.08
CA PRO A 96 1.26 -27.40 5.85
C PRO A 96 0.72 -28.59 6.66
N TYR A 97 -0.18 -28.34 7.63
CA TYR A 97 -0.75 -29.38 8.49
C TYR A 97 -2.21 -29.70 8.16
N CYS A 98 -3.04 -28.68 7.96
CA CYS A 98 -4.49 -28.85 7.79
C CYS A 98 -5.02 -28.45 6.39
N ASN A 99 -4.12 -28.03 5.50
CA ASN A 99 -4.38 -27.59 4.12
C ASN A 99 -5.41 -26.46 3.96
N ALA A 100 -5.71 -25.73 5.03
CA ALA A 100 -6.59 -24.57 4.97
C ALA A 100 -5.94 -23.43 4.18
N LYS A 101 -6.73 -22.76 3.34
CA LYS A 101 -6.35 -21.54 2.63
C LYS A 101 -6.38 -20.35 3.58
N ASN A 102 -5.27 -19.62 3.68
CA ASN A 102 -5.10 -18.49 4.58
C ASN A 102 -4.52 -17.29 3.81
N SER A 103 -4.73 -16.08 4.32
CA SER A 103 -4.11 -14.89 3.76
C SER A 103 -2.68 -14.74 4.30
N GLU A 104 -1.80 -14.14 3.51
CA GLU A 104 -0.41 -13.84 3.90
C GLU A 104 -0.30 -12.92 5.13
N ILE A 105 -1.35 -12.16 5.46
CA ILE A 105 -1.40 -11.30 6.67
C ILE A 105 -1.95 -12.01 7.91
N THR A 106 -2.47 -13.23 7.78
CA THR A 106 -3.07 -13.90 8.93
C THR A 106 -1.98 -14.29 9.93
N LEU A 107 -2.12 -13.92 11.21
CA LEU A 107 -1.15 -14.28 12.25
C LEU A 107 -1.18 -15.79 12.57
N PHE A 108 -2.37 -16.39 12.49
CA PHE A 108 -2.63 -17.79 12.80
C PHE A 108 -3.46 -18.46 11.71
N TYR A 109 -3.21 -19.72 11.41
CA TYR A 109 -4.03 -20.51 10.50
C TYR A 109 -5.45 -20.65 11.07
N TRP A 110 -6.47 -20.15 10.34
CA TRP A 110 -7.84 -20.06 10.87
C TRP A 110 -8.45 -21.41 11.29
N LYS A 111 -8.04 -22.51 10.65
CA LYS A 111 -8.57 -23.85 10.92
C LYS A 111 -7.89 -24.57 12.09
N CYS A 112 -6.58 -24.38 12.28
CA CYS A 112 -5.81 -25.16 13.27
C CYS A 112 -5.12 -24.32 14.35
N GLY A 113 -5.21 -22.99 14.27
CA GLY A 113 -4.69 -22.06 15.30
C GLY A 113 -3.17 -21.93 15.37
N ARG A 114 -2.38 -22.63 14.54
CA ARG A 114 -0.92 -22.51 14.52
C ARG A 114 -0.49 -21.17 13.91
N SER A 115 0.64 -20.62 14.34
CA SER A 115 1.18 -19.39 13.77
C SER A 115 1.64 -19.57 12.33
N LEU A 116 1.36 -18.56 11.48
CA LEU A 116 1.76 -18.54 10.06
C LEU A 116 3.22 -18.12 9.89
N LYS A 117 3.62 -17.08 10.62
CA LYS A 117 5.01 -16.62 10.71
C LYS A 117 5.66 -17.38 11.87
N ARG A 118 6.91 -17.86 11.69
CA ARG A 118 7.73 -18.24 12.85
C ARG A 118 7.57 -17.11 13.87
N PRO A 119 7.18 -17.39 15.11
CA PRO A 119 7.10 -16.32 16.07
C PRO A 119 8.51 -15.70 16.09
N ALA A 120 8.63 -14.41 15.77
CA ALA A 120 9.33 -13.59 16.73
C ALA A 120 8.69 -14.00 18.05
N GLU A 121 9.44 -14.67 18.92
CA GLU A 121 8.96 -14.97 20.26
C GLU A 121 8.17 -13.74 20.67
N PRO A 122 6.86 -13.86 20.97
CA PRO A 122 6.22 -12.75 21.62
C PRO A 122 7.13 -12.54 22.82
N SER A 123 7.86 -11.41 22.85
CA SER A 123 8.38 -10.90 24.09
C SER A 123 7.10 -10.73 24.88
N LEU A 124 6.75 -11.76 25.67
CA LEU A 124 5.68 -11.67 26.64
C LEU A 124 6.03 -10.34 27.32
N PRO A 125 5.19 -9.30 27.21
CA PRO A 125 5.46 -8.08 27.96
C PRO A 125 5.70 -8.60 29.37
N ALA A 126 6.91 -8.37 29.90
CA ALA A 126 7.42 -9.07 31.07
C ALA A 126 6.26 -9.11 32.06
N ALA A 127 5.66 -10.31 32.25
CA ALA A 127 4.32 -10.37 32.80
C ALA A 127 4.35 -9.59 34.10
N ASP A 128 3.47 -8.57 34.22
CA ASP A 128 3.51 -7.65 35.36
C ASP A 128 3.75 -8.49 36.62
N ASN A 129 4.74 -8.11 37.42
CA ASN A 129 5.19 -8.91 38.58
C ASN A 129 4.02 -9.32 39.51
N GLU A 130 2.90 -8.61 39.42
CA GLU A 130 1.65 -8.90 40.10
C GLU A 130 0.91 -10.11 39.52
N VAL A 131 0.83 -10.26 38.20
CA VAL A 131 0.18 -11.40 37.52
C VAL A 131 0.94 -12.69 37.80
N LEU A 132 2.28 -12.66 37.72
CA LEU A 132 3.11 -13.84 38.04
C LEU A 132 2.94 -14.27 39.51
N ARG A 133 2.91 -13.31 40.44
CA ARG A 133 2.63 -13.59 41.86
C ARG A 133 1.24 -14.19 42.07
N ILE A 134 0.23 -13.67 41.38
CA ILE A 134 -1.14 -14.21 41.46
C ILE A 134 -1.15 -15.67 40.98
N PHE A 135 -0.45 -15.98 39.89
CA PHE A 135 -0.33 -17.35 39.39
C PHE A 135 0.39 -18.28 40.37
N GLU A 136 1.48 -17.85 41.00
CA GLU A 136 2.17 -18.66 42.04
C GLU A 136 1.27 -18.94 43.24
N ILE A 137 0.57 -17.90 43.74
CA ILE A 137 -0.35 -18.05 44.87
C ILE A 137 -1.51 -19.00 44.52
N LEU A 138 -2.03 -18.90 43.29
CA LEU A 138 -3.07 -19.80 42.79
C LEU A 138 -2.57 -21.24 42.68
N ALA A 139 -1.38 -21.45 42.12
CA ALA A 139 -0.79 -22.77 41.95
C ALA A 139 -0.59 -23.47 43.30
N ARG A 140 -0.04 -22.76 44.29
CA ARG A 140 0.14 -23.29 45.64
C ARG A 140 -1.19 -23.66 46.31
N LYS A 141 -2.22 -22.81 46.19
CA LYS A 141 -3.55 -23.12 46.75
C LYS A 141 -4.24 -24.29 46.05
N LEU A 142 -3.91 -24.51 44.77
CA LEU A 142 -4.40 -25.65 43.99
C LEU A 142 -3.72 -26.95 44.40
N GLU A 143 -2.43 -26.91 44.73
CA GLU A 143 -1.72 -28.07 45.29
C GLU A 143 -2.25 -28.43 46.69
N GLU A 144 -2.49 -27.43 47.54
CA GLU A 144 -3.08 -27.62 48.87
C GLU A 144 -4.54 -28.09 48.81
N ASN A 145 -5.29 -27.71 47.77
CA ASN A 145 -6.67 -28.12 47.57
C ASN A 145 -7.04 -28.19 46.07
N PRO A 146 -7.05 -29.40 45.47
CA PRO A 146 -7.33 -29.56 44.04
C PRO A 146 -8.75 -29.15 43.62
N ASP A 147 -9.71 -29.11 44.55
CA ASP A 147 -11.09 -28.65 44.29
C ASP A 147 -11.26 -27.12 44.47
N PHE A 148 -10.20 -26.38 44.81
CA PHE A 148 -10.24 -24.94 45.07
C PHE A 148 -10.81 -24.13 43.89
N LEU A 149 -10.46 -24.50 42.65
CA LEU A 149 -10.98 -23.84 41.44
C LEU A 149 -12.49 -23.99 41.27
N ARG A 150 -13.06 -25.15 41.61
CA ARG A 150 -14.52 -25.37 41.55
C ARG A 150 -15.26 -24.42 42.50
N LYS A 151 -14.66 -24.10 43.64
CA LYS A 151 -15.25 -23.20 44.65
C LYS A 151 -15.22 -21.73 44.22
N ILE A 152 -14.17 -21.31 43.51
CA ILE A 152 -14.06 -19.94 42.95
C ILE A 152 -15.00 -19.76 41.76
N LEU A 153 -15.02 -20.73 40.83
CA LEU A 153 -15.80 -20.64 39.60
C LEU A 153 -17.31 -20.70 39.85
N ARG A 154 -17.76 -21.35 40.94
CA ARG A 154 -19.18 -21.34 41.36
C ARG A 154 -19.69 -20.00 41.90
N ARG A 155 -18.83 -19.04 42.24
CA ARG A 155 -19.25 -17.71 42.76
C ARG A 155 -19.55 -16.67 41.68
N LYS A 156 -19.31 -16.97 40.40
CA LYS A 156 -19.71 -16.13 39.26
C LYS A 156 -20.86 -16.78 38.47
N GLY A 157 -21.92 -17.14 39.19
CA GLY A 157 -23.25 -17.43 38.67
C GLY A 157 -24.23 -16.55 39.42
#